data_AF-A0A0F7SFZ5-F1
#
_entry.id   AF-A0A0F7SFZ5-F1
#
_cell.length_a   1.000
_cell.length_b   1.000
_cell.length_c   1.000
_cell.angle_alpha   90.00
_cell.angle_beta   90.00
_cell.angle_gamma   90.00
#
_symmetry.space_group_name_H-M   'P 1'
#
loop_
_entity.id
_entity.type
_entity.pdbx_description
1 polymer ?
#
loop_
_entity_poly.entity_id
_entity_poly.type
_entity_poly.pdbx_seq_one_letter_code
_entity_poly.pdbx_strand_id
1 'polypeptide(L)'
;MHSSLSSNFPGKIPPYKVQEPTPGAHPPTRSITIDGWEITCCSTHIMNALQIDEAATHLSIPLPEMTFADNHLTLRHEPSGFTYTFQALPALSKVKVGAGWDEQGGGVRVKHADEWGKTRSTGPSPLSPETPLPTVPVKPFDWTYSTLHNGSCSTSSTSSSPSSPSLSTSIAWRPASSGEVIDLELLSRPDPILYYDEIPLFESELDDNGTSTLSARVRVMPTCLFVLLRHFLRVDGVLFRVRDVRVFHLFGSNKVVREVSGWEGEYEGVKSRLPPPFSDLSPLSSSGWVHQTLSGRRPPPGVKLEGGTKSWPGLGKTTEVLVLDRLEKNGSQKSQETDQ
;
A
#
# COMPACT_ATOMS: atom_id res chain seq x y z
N MET A 1 30.47 -42.88 -11.13
CA MET A 1 29.30 -42.49 -11.93
C MET A 1 28.70 -41.24 -11.28
N HIS A 2 29.25 -40.08 -11.62
CA HIS A 2 28.70 -38.78 -11.23
C HIS A 2 27.86 -38.27 -12.40
N SER A 3 26.56 -38.12 -12.20
CA SER A 3 25.70 -37.35 -13.09
C SER A 3 25.13 -36.23 -12.25
N SER A 4 25.74 -35.05 -12.40
CA SER A 4 25.25 -33.78 -11.89
C SER A 4 23.95 -33.45 -12.61
N LEU A 5 22.84 -33.46 -11.86
CA LEU A 5 21.57 -32.90 -12.30
C LEU A 5 21.74 -31.38 -12.41
N SER A 6 21.95 -30.88 -13.63
CA SER A 6 21.85 -29.47 -13.93
C SER A 6 20.40 -29.01 -13.72
N SER A 7 20.19 -28.20 -12.70
CA SER A 7 18.95 -27.46 -12.49
C SER A 7 18.71 -26.52 -13.68
N ASN A 8 17.73 -26.86 -14.53
CA ASN A 8 17.25 -26.00 -15.59
C ASN A 8 16.59 -24.75 -14.99
N PHE A 9 17.35 -23.66 -14.85
CA PHE A 9 16.80 -22.30 -14.72
C PHE A 9 16.20 -21.91 -16.07
N PRO A 10 14.87 -21.68 -16.18
CA PRO A 10 14.32 -21.16 -17.42
C PRO A 10 14.58 -19.65 -17.46
N GLY A 11 15.47 -19.21 -18.36
CA GLY A 11 15.64 -17.79 -18.72
C GLY A 11 16.85 -17.11 -18.09
N LYS A 12 17.68 -16.51 -18.94
CA LYS A 12 18.76 -15.60 -18.56
C LYS A 12 18.16 -14.44 -17.73
N ILE A 13 18.73 -14.16 -16.55
CA ILE A 13 18.33 -13.00 -15.74
C ILE A 13 18.48 -11.74 -16.61
N PRO A 14 17.43 -10.92 -16.77
CA PRO A 14 17.53 -9.70 -17.57
C PRO A 14 18.54 -8.73 -16.95
N PRO A 15 19.16 -7.85 -17.74
CA PRO A 15 20.08 -6.85 -17.19
C PRO A 15 19.32 -5.95 -16.21
N TYR A 16 19.90 -5.75 -15.04
CA TYR A 16 19.36 -4.85 -14.02
C TYR A 16 20.48 -4.04 -13.37
N LYS A 17 20.12 -2.90 -12.79
CA LYS A 17 21.04 -2.04 -12.04
C LYS A 17 20.43 -1.70 -10.70
N VAL A 18 21.09 -2.08 -9.61
CA VAL A 18 20.74 -1.63 -8.27
C VAL A 18 21.57 -0.39 -7.94
N GLN A 19 20.94 0.61 -7.34
CA GLN A 19 21.57 1.80 -6.82
C GLN A 19 21.32 1.84 -5.31
N GLU A 20 22.40 1.79 -4.55
CA GLU A 20 22.37 2.00 -3.11
C GLU A 20 22.36 3.52 -2.80
N PRO A 21 21.99 3.92 -1.58
CA PRO A 21 21.85 5.32 -1.24
C PRO A 21 23.18 6.05 -1.39
N THR A 22 23.17 7.16 -2.11
CA THR A 22 24.35 8.03 -2.21
C THR A 22 24.70 8.55 -0.81
N PRO A 23 25.97 8.46 -0.36
CA PRO A 23 26.39 9.02 0.92
C PRO A 23 26.04 10.51 1.01
N GLY A 24 25.26 10.89 2.03
CA GLY A 24 24.80 12.27 2.24
C GLY A 24 23.55 12.69 1.46
N ALA A 25 22.91 11.80 0.70
CA ALA A 25 21.60 12.06 0.12
C ALA A 25 20.52 12.08 1.22
N HIS A 26 19.71 13.14 1.21
CA HIS A 26 18.57 13.30 2.10
C HIS A 26 17.33 13.62 1.26
N PRO A 27 16.33 12.71 1.19
CA PRO A 27 16.27 11.42 1.87
C PRO A 27 17.13 10.33 1.18
N PRO A 28 17.61 9.30 1.92
CA PRO A 28 18.30 8.16 1.33
C PRO A 28 17.33 7.32 0.50
N THR A 29 17.69 7.07 -0.77
CA THR A 29 16.89 6.25 -1.68
C THR A 29 17.67 5.04 -2.17
N ARG A 30 16.99 3.91 -2.26
CA ARG A 30 17.48 2.68 -2.89
C ARG A 30 16.65 2.44 -4.13
N SER A 31 17.27 2.03 -5.23
CA SER A 31 16.51 1.75 -6.44
C SER A 31 17.03 0.56 -7.22
N ILE A 32 16.14 -0.03 -8.03
CA ILE A 32 16.49 -1.01 -9.04
C ILE A 32 15.86 -0.61 -10.38
N THR A 33 16.66 -0.66 -11.44
CA THR A 33 16.20 -0.51 -12.82
C THR A 33 16.25 -1.86 -13.53
N ILE A 34 15.13 -2.30 -14.11
CA ILE A 34 14.98 -3.60 -14.79
C ILE A 34 13.77 -3.56 -15.74
N ASP A 35 13.91 -4.09 -16.95
CA ASP A 35 12.81 -4.20 -17.95
C ASP A 35 11.99 -2.91 -18.18
N GLY A 36 12.66 -1.75 -18.23
CA GLY A 36 11.99 -0.45 -18.41
C GLY A 36 11.31 0.11 -17.15
N TRP A 37 11.43 -0.59 -16.02
CA TRP A 37 10.98 -0.13 -14.71
C TRP A 37 12.14 0.45 -13.89
N GLU A 38 11.87 1.55 -13.22
CA GLU A 38 12.64 2.09 -12.11
C GLU A 38 11.80 1.97 -10.85
N ILE A 39 12.27 1.18 -9.88
CA ILE A 39 11.63 0.99 -8.58
C ILE A 39 12.48 1.73 -7.56
N THR A 40 11.90 2.73 -6.89
CA THR A 40 12.58 3.57 -5.90
C THR A 40 11.93 3.40 -4.54
N CYS A 41 12.73 3.07 -3.54
CA CYS A 41 12.34 2.91 -2.15
C CYS A 41 13.05 3.97 -1.31
N CYS A 42 12.29 4.62 -0.44
CA CYS A 42 12.78 5.62 0.49
C CYS A 42 12.23 5.29 1.87
N SER A 43 13.14 5.15 2.85
CA SER A 43 12.79 4.93 4.25
C SER A 43 13.64 5.83 5.13
N THR A 44 12.99 6.68 5.92
CA THR A 44 13.57 7.71 6.77
C THR A 44 12.94 7.66 8.18
N HIS A 45 13.14 8.72 8.95
CA HIS A 45 12.62 8.85 10.32
C HIS A 45 11.15 9.31 10.32
N ILE A 46 10.52 9.19 11.48
CA ILE A 46 9.17 9.74 11.72
C ILE A 46 9.18 11.26 11.58
N MET A 47 8.03 11.84 11.25
CA MET A 47 7.84 13.29 11.19
C MET A 47 8.27 13.98 12.47
N ASN A 48 8.84 15.18 12.33
CA ASN A 48 9.03 16.08 13.47
C ASN A 48 7.72 16.79 13.84
N ALA A 49 7.70 17.43 15.02
CA ALA A 49 6.50 18.09 15.54
C ALA A 49 5.87 19.12 14.58
N LEU A 50 6.69 19.92 13.90
CA LEU A 50 6.19 20.93 12.94
C LEU A 50 5.51 20.27 11.73
N GLN A 51 6.11 19.22 11.19
CA GLN A 51 5.52 18.45 10.09
C GLN A 51 4.22 17.77 10.51
N ILE A 52 4.15 17.27 11.75
CA ILE A 52 2.93 16.67 12.32
C ILE A 52 1.81 17.71 12.39
N ASP A 53 2.09 18.90 12.94
CA ASP A 53 1.10 19.96 13.11
C ASP A 53 0.56 20.46 11.76
N GLU A 54 1.43 20.66 10.78
CA GLU A 54 1.05 21.08 9.43
C GLU A 54 0.16 20.03 8.75
N ALA A 55 0.58 18.76 8.77
CA ALA A 55 -0.17 17.69 8.14
C ALA A 55 -1.49 17.37 8.88
N ALA A 56 -1.52 17.45 10.22
CA ALA A 56 -2.74 17.31 11.00
C ALA A 56 -3.75 18.43 10.68
N THR A 57 -3.25 19.67 10.51
CA THR A 57 -4.06 20.81 10.06
C THR A 57 -4.67 20.53 8.68
N HIS A 58 -3.84 20.09 7.73
CA HIS A 58 -4.28 19.81 6.37
C HIS A 58 -5.31 18.67 6.29
N LEU A 59 -5.10 17.60 7.04
CA LEU A 59 -5.97 16.42 7.03
C LEU A 59 -7.19 16.56 7.95
N SER A 60 -7.21 17.54 8.84
CA SER A 60 -8.23 17.73 9.89
C SER A 60 -8.42 16.51 10.81
N ILE A 61 -7.35 15.71 10.99
CA ILE A 61 -7.27 14.59 11.93
C ILE A 61 -5.88 14.58 12.57
N PRO A 62 -5.76 14.13 13.84
CA PRO A 62 -4.46 13.88 14.44
C PRO A 62 -3.77 12.72 13.73
N LEU A 63 -2.47 12.83 13.50
CA LEU A 63 -1.70 11.79 12.82
C LEU A 63 -1.42 10.59 13.74
N PRO A 64 -1.18 9.39 13.15
CA PRO A 64 -0.56 8.27 13.85
C PRO A 64 0.77 8.67 14.51
N GLU A 65 1.06 8.10 15.67
CA GLU A 65 2.28 8.36 16.47
C GLU A 65 3.56 8.23 15.65
N MET A 66 3.63 7.21 14.79
CA MET A 66 4.75 6.99 13.90
C MET A 66 4.29 7.22 12.46
N THR A 67 4.32 8.47 12.01
CA THR A 67 4.03 8.83 10.61
C THR A 67 5.32 9.15 9.86
N PHE A 68 5.57 8.47 8.75
CA PHE A 68 6.78 8.65 7.95
C PHE A 68 6.48 9.44 6.67
N ALA A 69 6.72 10.76 6.69
CA ALA A 69 6.33 11.67 5.59
C ALA A 69 7.03 11.37 4.26
N ASP A 70 8.35 11.21 4.34
CA ASP A 70 9.23 11.10 3.19
C ASP A 70 9.31 9.66 2.67
N ASN A 71 8.78 8.70 3.45
CA ASN A 71 8.76 7.30 3.08
C ASN A 71 7.86 7.09 1.87
N HIS A 72 8.43 6.45 0.86
CA HIS A 72 7.70 6.12 -0.34
C HIS A 72 8.27 4.90 -1.05
N LEU A 73 7.37 4.19 -1.72
CA LEU A 73 7.71 3.21 -2.74
C LEU A 73 7.12 3.72 -4.06
N THR A 74 7.97 3.93 -5.06
CA THR A 74 7.58 4.44 -6.38
C THR A 74 7.96 3.43 -7.45
N LEU A 75 7.00 3.06 -8.30
CA LEU A 75 7.18 2.29 -9.52
C LEU A 75 7.05 3.23 -10.70
N ARG A 76 8.10 3.37 -11.51
CA ARG A 76 8.08 4.19 -12.72
C ARG A 76 8.38 3.32 -13.93
N HIS A 77 7.46 3.29 -14.90
CA HIS A 77 7.67 2.62 -16.17
C HIS A 77 8.10 3.66 -17.22
N GLU A 78 9.40 3.76 -17.45
CA GLU A 78 10.01 4.77 -18.33
C GLU A 78 9.35 4.83 -19.72
N PRO A 79 9.10 3.71 -20.43
CA PRO A 79 8.52 3.76 -21.78
C PRO A 79 7.12 4.35 -21.87
N SER A 80 6.35 4.36 -20.79
CA SER A 80 4.97 4.89 -20.78
C SER A 80 4.84 6.20 -19.99
N GLY A 81 5.85 6.57 -19.20
CA GLY A 81 5.76 7.66 -18.22
C GLY A 81 4.82 7.38 -17.05
N PHE A 82 4.25 6.17 -16.95
CA PHE A 82 3.41 5.75 -15.83
C PHE A 82 4.22 5.71 -14.53
N THR A 83 3.68 6.35 -13.50
CA THR A 83 4.27 6.36 -12.15
C THR A 83 3.20 5.96 -11.14
N TYR A 84 3.56 5.03 -10.24
CA TYR A 84 2.70 4.55 -9.17
C TYR A 84 3.41 4.61 -7.83
N THR A 85 2.87 5.38 -6.90
CA THR A 85 3.55 5.73 -5.65
C THR A 85 2.68 5.41 -4.43
N PHE A 86 3.31 4.87 -3.39
CA PHE A 86 2.72 4.62 -2.09
C PHE A 86 3.36 5.54 -1.06
N GLN A 87 2.56 6.31 -0.33
CA GLN A 87 2.98 7.31 0.64
C GLN A 87 1.99 7.39 1.81
N ALA A 88 2.47 7.84 2.97
CA ALA A 88 1.67 7.95 4.18
C ALA A 88 0.55 9.00 4.06
N LEU A 89 0.87 10.24 3.68
CA LEU A 89 -0.10 11.35 3.67
C LEU A 89 -1.25 11.15 2.66
N PRO A 90 -1.01 10.72 1.40
CA PRO A 90 -2.11 10.36 0.50
C PRO A 90 -2.98 9.22 1.05
N ALA A 91 -2.41 8.28 1.80
CA ALA A 91 -3.18 7.21 2.43
C ALA A 91 -4.05 7.74 3.57
N LEU A 92 -3.50 8.58 4.44
CA LEU A 92 -4.24 9.22 5.55
C LEU A 92 -5.34 10.17 5.04
N SER A 93 -5.14 10.82 3.89
CA SER A 93 -6.18 11.64 3.24
C SER A 93 -7.44 10.86 2.81
N LYS A 94 -7.35 9.53 2.75
CA LYS A 94 -8.47 8.63 2.44
C LYS A 94 -9.11 8.00 3.68
N VAL A 95 -8.68 8.39 4.89
CA VAL A 95 -9.38 8.04 6.12
C VAL A 95 -10.72 8.76 6.14
N LYS A 96 -11.78 8.06 6.56
CA LYS A 96 -13.14 8.62 6.62
C LYS A 96 -13.25 9.59 7.79
N VAL A 97 -13.67 10.82 7.50
CA VAL A 97 -13.78 11.90 8.48
C VAL A 97 -15.05 12.73 8.23
N GLY A 98 -15.55 13.39 9.27
CA GLY A 98 -16.65 14.36 9.18
C GLY A 98 -18.03 13.78 9.49
N ALA A 99 -19.07 14.62 9.40
CA ALA A 99 -20.45 14.21 9.70
C ALA A 99 -20.89 13.02 8.81
N GLY A 100 -21.47 11.98 9.43
CA GLY A 100 -21.88 10.76 8.74
C GLY A 100 -20.74 9.77 8.45
N TRP A 101 -19.57 9.90 9.09
CA TRP A 101 -18.48 8.92 8.98
C TRP A 101 -18.92 7.50 9.36
N ASP A 102 -19.82 7.39 10.34
CA ASP A 102 -20.44 6.16 10.84
C ASP A 102 -21.52 5.63 9.88
N GLU A 103 -22.30 6.53 9.27
CA GLU A 103 -23.29 6.19 8.25
C GLU A 103 -22.66 5.68 6.94
N GLN A 104 -21.38 5.96 6.70
CA GLN A 104 -20.63 5.45 5.54
C GLN A 104 -20.16 4.00 5.74
N GLY A 105 -20.37 3.40 6.91
CA GLY A 105 -20.07 1.99 7.21
C GLY A 105 -18.60 1.69 7.54
N GLY A 106 -18.39 0.65 8.35
CA GLY A 106 -17.08 0.22 8.82
C GLY A 106 -16.43 1.08 9.90
N GLY A 107 -17.19 1.98 10.52
CA GLY A 107 -16.71 2.71 11.70
C GLY A 107 -16.53 1.77 12.88
N VAL A 108 -15.35 1.77 13.50
CA VAL A 108 -15.08 0.96 14.70
C VAL A 108 -15.39 1.80 15.94
N ARG A 109 -16.54 1.54 16.58
CA ARG A 109 -16.88 2.17 17.86
C ARG A 109 -16.31 1.34 19.00
N VAL A 110 -15.13 1.71 19.49
CA VAL A 110 -14.56 1.14 20.72
C VAL A 110 -15.24 1.80 21.91
N LYS A 111 -15.46 1.07 23.02
CA LYS A 111 -16.06 1.62 24.26
C LYS A 111 -15.33 2.87 24.78
N HIS A 112 -14.06 3.04 24.43
CA HIS A 112 -13.21 4.18 24.78
C HIS A 112 -13.04 5.23 23.67
N ALA A 113 -13.63 5.04 22.47
CA ALA A 113 -13.50 6.02 21.38
C ALA A 113 -14.06 7.41 21.76
N ASP A 114 -15.11 7.43 22.59
CA ASP A 114 -15.68 8.65 23.16
C ASP A 114 -14.77 9.28 24.24
N GLU A 115 -13.90 8.50 24.89
CA GLU A 115 -12.91 8.98 25.86
C GLU A 115 -11.65 9.49 25.16
N TRP A 116 -11.16 8.83 24.10
CA TRP A 116 -10.05 9.31 23.25
C TRP A 116 -10.36 10.66 22.60
N GLY A 117 -11.60 10.82 22.13
CA GLY A 117 -12.09 12.10 21.65
C GLY A 117 -12.10 13.17 22.74
N LYS A 118 -12.47 12.84 23.98
CA LYS A 118 -12.50 13.79 25.10
C LYS A 118 -11.12 14.13 25.63
N THR A 119 -10.21 13.20 25.83
CA THR A 119 -8.84 13.49 26.32
C THR A 119 -8.08 14.40 25.36
N ARG A 120 -8.25 14.21 24.05
CA ARG A 120 -7.61 15.05 23.02
C ARG A 120 -8.38 16.34 22.71
N SER A 121 -9.68 16.43 23.03
CA SER A 121 -10.50 17.65 22.82
C SER A 121 -10.70 18.51 24.08
N THR A 122 -10.45 18.00 25.29
CA THR A 122 -10.85 18.66 26.56
C THR A 122 -9.82 18.69 27.69
N GLY A 123 -8.54 18.36 27.49
CA GLY A 123 -7.55 18.53 28.57
C GLY A 123 -6.09 18.71 28.12
N PRO A 124 -5.30 19.55 28.82
CA PRO A 124 -3.85 19.55 28.70
C PRO A 124 -3.29 18.25 29.30
N SER A 125 -2.28 17.66 28.65
CA SER A 125 -1.62 16.43 29.10
C SER A 125 -1.06 16.58 30.53
N PRO A 126 -1.24 15.60 31.46
CA PRO A 126 -0.66 15.67 32.80
C PRO A 126 0.87 15.47 32.86
N LEU A 127 1.52 15.17 31.73
CA LEU A 127 2.93 14.74 31.69
C LEU A 127 3.89 15.68 30.93
N SER A 128 3.45 16.86 30.48
CA SER A 128 4.37 17.90 29.99
C SER A 128 3.64 19.26 29.92
N PRO A 129 3.94 20.23 30.80
CA PRO A 129 3.30 21.56 30.76
C PRO A 129 3.81 22.49 29.64
N GLU A 130 4.65 22.01 28.70
CA GLU A 130 5.32 22.88 27.71
C GLU A 130 5.06 22.56 26.23
N THR A 131 4.09 21.69 25.90
CA THR A 131 3.71 21.47 24.49
C THR A 131 2.31 22.05 24.23
N PRO A 132 2.17 23.16 23.48
CA PRO A 132 0.86 23.69 23.12
C PRO A 132 0.05 22.63 22.35
N LEU A 133 -1.25 22.52 22.66
CA LEU A 133 -2.19 21.67 21.93
C LEU A 133 -2.19 22.01 20.43
N PRO A 134 -2.46 21.05 19.53
CA PRO A 134 -2.80 21.38 18.16
C PRO A 134 -4.11 22.17 18.14
N THR A 135 -4.04 23.43 17.67
CA THR A 135 -5.11 24.42 17.53
C THR A 135 -6.17 24.05 16.46
N VAL A 136 -6.23 22.79 16.04
CA VAL A 136 -6.87 22.35 14.81
C VAL A 136 -8.23 21.72 15.12
N PRO A 137 -9.32 22.15 14.44
CA PRO A 137 -10.62 21.49 14.56
C PRO A 137 -10.55 20.07 13.99
N VAL A 138 -10.54 19.07 14.88
CA VAL A 138 -10.56 17.65 14.53
C VAL A 138 -11.95 17.25 14.04
N LYS A 139 -12.04 16.69 12.83
CA LYS A 139 -13.30 16.14 12.31
C LYS A 139 -13.60 14.81 13.02
N PRO A 140 -14.88 14.51 13.32
CA PRO A 140 -15.25 13.21 13.88
C PRO A 140 -14.80 12.06 12.97
N PHE A 141 -14.17 11.05 13.55
CA PHE A 141 -13.71 9.82 12.89
C PHE A 141 -13.50 8.70 13.93
N ASP A 142 -13.14 7.49 13.49
CA ASP A 142 -13.09 6.29 14.33
C ASP A 142 -11.73 5.96 14.97
N TRP A 143 -10.73 6.84 14.81
CA TRP A 143 -9.38 6.69 15.38
C TRP A 143 -8.59 5.46 14.94
N THR A 144 -9.09 4.67 13.98
CA THR A 144 -8.40 3.45 13.52
C THR A 144 -7.47 3.66 12.32
N TYR A 145 -7.48 4.86 11.73
CA TYR A 145 -6.73 5.20 10.50
C TYR A 145 -7.01 4.23 9.33
N SER A 146 -8.19 3.61 9.32
CA SER A 146 -8.63 2.73 8.24
C SER A 146 -8.71 3.49 6.92
N THR A 147 -7.87 3.11 5.97
CA THR A 147 -7.76 3.76 4.66
C THR A 147 -8.24 2.87 3.52
N LEU A 148 -8.86 3.47 2.51
CA LEU A 148 -9.20 2.81 1.24
C LEU A 148 -8.24 3.20 0.11
N HIS A 149 -7.11 3.83 0.44
CA HIS A 149 -6.11 4.24 -0.54
C HIS A 149 -5.49 3.03 -1.25
N ASN A 150 -5.46 3.09 -2.58
CA ASN A 150 -4.90 2.00 -3.41
C ASN A 150 -3.47 2.29 -3.89
N GLY A 151 -2.94 3.49 -3.65
CA GLY A 151 -1.75 4.04 -4.30
C GLY A 151 -2.11 5.26 -5.16
N SER A 152 -1.13 6.13 -5.38
CA SER A 152 -1.26 7.34 -6.21
C SER A 152 -0.71 7.07 -7.60
N CYS A 153 -1.49 7.36 -8.64
CA CYS A 153 -1.13 7.18 -10.04
C CYS A 153 -0.92 8.54 -10.71
N SER A 154 0.16 8.68 -11.48
CA SER A 154 0.39 9.82 -12.36
C SER A 154 0.99 9.39 -13.69
N THR A 155 0.83 10.22 -14.70
CA THR A 155 1.44 10.03 -16.03
C THR A 155 2.02 11.36 -16.45
N SER A 156 3.33 11.41 -16.72
CA SER A 156 3.97 12.62 -17.22
C SER A 156 3.75 12.73 -18.74
N SER A 157 2.87 13.63 -19.17
CA SER A 157 2.74 14.01 -20.58
C SER A 157 3.95 14.85 -20.99
N THR A 158 5.02 14.24 -21.50
CA THR A 158 6.10 14.98 -22.15
C THR A 158 5.63 15.46 -23.53
N SER A 159 4.74 16.44 -23.57
CA SER A 159 4.33 17.13 -24.79
C SER A 159 4.08 18.61 -24.51
N SER A 160 5.15 19.33 -24.16
CA SER A 160 5.22 20.79 -24.26
C SER A 160 5.35 21.20 -25.73
N SER A 161 4.28 21.02 -26.51
CA SER A 161 4.13 21.60 -27.86
C SER A 161 2.64 21.81 -28.13
N PRO A 162 2.14 23.07 -28.12
CA PRO A 162 0.70 23.37 -28.18
C PRO A 162 0.08 23.26 -29.58
N SER A 163 0.65 22.49 -30.51
CA SER A 163 0.24 22.52 -31.93
C SER A 163 0.15 21.15 -32.60
N SER A 164 -0.44 20.15 -31.92
CA SER A 164 -1.04 18.99 -32.58
C SER A 164 -2.02 18.27 -31.65
N PRO A 165 -3.18 17.77 -32.13
CA PRO A 165 -4.07 16.92 -31.36
C PRO A 165 -3.42 15.52 -31.25
N SER A 166 -2.44 15.39 -30.35
CA SER A 166 -1.92 14.09 -29.96
C SER A 166 -3.04 13.33 -29.25
N LEU A 167 -3.40 12.15 -29.74
CA LEU A 167 -4.22 11.19 -29.01
C LEU A 167 -3.56 10.93 -27.66
N SER A 168 -4.03 11.62 -26.62
CA SER A 168 -3.66 11.35 -25.24
C SER A 168 -4.34 10.04 -24.86
N THR A 169 -3.64 8.92 -25.06
CA THR A 169 -4.13 7.64 -24.53
C THR A 169 -4.03 7.73 -23.01
N SER A 170 -5.18 7.93 -22.35
CA SER A 170 -5.24 8.07 -20.91
C SER A 170 -4.92 6.73 -20.26
N ILE A 171 -3.77 6.63 -19.60
CA ILE A 171 -3.42 5.47 -18.79
C ILE A 171 -4.37 5.43 -17.58
N ALA A 172 -5.28 4.47 -17.57
CA ALA A 172 -6.30 4.33 -16.52
C ALA A 172 -6.50 2.87 -16.10
N TRP A 173 -6.84 2.69 -14.83
CA TRP A 173 -7.25 1.40 -14.30
C TRP A 173 -8.66 1.05 -14.81
N ARG A 174 -8.83 -0.17 -15.30
CA ARG A 174 -10.14 -0.74 -15.65
C ARG A 174 -10.38 -2.04 -14.87
N PRO A 175 -11.63 -2.47 -14.68
CA PRO A 175 -11.92 -3.80 -14.17
C PRO A 175 -11.23 -4.89 -15.00
N ALA A 176 -10.72 -5.93 -14.33
CA ALA A 176 -10.09 -7.08 -14.97
C ALA A 176 -11.12 -7.93 -15.75
N SER A 177 -10.73 -8.39 -16.93
CA SER A 177 -11.48 -9.40 -17.68
C SER A 177 -11.18 -10.81 -17.17
N SER A 178 -11.96 -11.80 -17.60
CA SER A 178 -11.71 -13.21 -17.26
C SER A 178 -10.28 -13.62 -17.64
N GLY A 179 -9.50 -14.09 -16.65
CA GLY A 179 -8.12 -14.54 -16.83
C GLY A 179 -7.05 -13.50 -16.50
N GLU A 180 -7.40 -12.23 -16.30
CA GLU A 180 -6.46 -11.18 -15.89
C GLU A 180 -6.34 -11.15 -14.35
N VAL A 181 -5.65 -12.14 -13.79
CA VAL A 181 -5.43 -12.28 -12.35
C VAL A 181 -3.94 -12.26 -12.03
N ILE A 182 -3.61 -12.02 -10.76
CA ILE A 182 -2.24 -12.18 -10.29
C ILE A 182 -1.87 -13.66 -10.36
N ASP A 183 -0.78 -13.96 -11.05
CA ASP A 183 -0.25 -15.31 -11.15
C ASP A 183 0.45 -15.69 -9.84
N LEU A 184 -0.31 -16.28 -8.91
CA LEU A 184 0.20 -16.74 -7.62
C LEU A 184 1.15 -17.92 -7.77
N GLU A 185 1.04 -18.73 -8.84
CA GLU A 185 1.95 -19.85 -9.09
C GLU A 185 3.35 -19.30 -9.38
N LEU A 186 3.45 -18.28 -10.23
CA LEU A 186 4.71 -17.60 -10.53
C LEU A 186 5.35 -17.02 -9.25
N LEU A 187 4.56 -16.40 -8.37
CA LEU A 187 5.04 -15.83 -7.11
C LEU A 187 5.45 -16.88 -6.05
N SER A 188 4.95 -18.10 -6.17
CA SER A 188 5.27 -19.22 -5.28
C SER A 188 6.53 -19.99 -5.69
N ARG A 189 7.01 -19.77 -6.92
CA ARG A 189 8.25 -20.37 -7.41
C ARG A 189 9.46 -19.86 -6.62
N PRO A 190 10.48 -20.70 -6.40
CA PRO A 190 11.72 -20.31 -5.72
C PRO A 190 12.66 -19.54 -6.67
N ASP A 191 12.14 -18.54 -7.38
CA ASP A 191 12.96 -17.67 -8.22
C ASP A 191 13.77 -16.71 -7.33
N PRO A 192 15.03 -16.36 -7.70
CA PRO A 192 15.87 -15.49 -6.88
C PRO A 192 15.26 -14.09 -6.75
N ILE A 193 15.32 -13.51 -5.56
CA ILE A 193 14.88 -12.12 -5.33
C ILE A 193 16.04 -11.20 -5.69
N LEU A 194 15.90 -10.44 -6.77
CA LEU A 194 16.91 -9.48 -7.24
C LEU A 194 16.91 -8.20 -6.39
N TYR A 195 15.74 -7.82 -5.89
CA TYR A 195 15.57 -6.65 -5.03
C TYR A 195 14.39 -6.85 -4.08
N TYR A 196 14.58 -6.44 -2.83
CA TYR A 196 13.57 -6.45 -1.78
C TYR A 196 13.68 -5.17 -0.96
N ASP A 197 12.54 -4.59 -0.63
CA ASP A 197 12.47 -3.55 0.38
C ASP A 197 11.10 -3.55 1.08
N GLU A 198 11.09 -3.04 2.31
CA GLU A 198 9.88 -2.83 3.12
C GLU A 198 9.88 -1.40 3.67
N ILE A 199 8.84 -0.65 3.29
CA ILE A 199 8.71 0.76 3.57
C ILE A 199 7.54 0.95 4.54
N PRO A 200 7.80 1.25 5.83
CA PRO A 200 6.74 1.64 6.75
C PRO A 200 6.19 3.01 6.35
N LEU A 201 4.87 3.18 6.32
CA LEU A 201 4.23 4.45 5.97
C LEU A 201 3.65 5.13 7.21
N PHE A 202 2.86 4.40 8.00
CA PHE A 202 2.47 4.86 9.33
C PHE A 202 2.19 3.70 10.28
N GLU A 203 2.27 3.98 11.57
CA GLU A 203 1.91 3.09 12.65
C GLU A 203 1.33 3.86 13.85
N SER A 204 0.34 3.27 14.52
CA SER A 204 -0.22 3.74 15.78
C SER A 204 -0.57 2.56 16.67
N GLU A 205 -0.33 2.69 17.97
CA GLU A 205 -0.65 1.70 18.99
C GLU A 205 -2.07 1.88 19.56
N LEU A 206 -2.85 2.81 18.99
CA LEU A 206 -4.23 3.12 19.40
C LEU A 206 -4.35 3.40 20.91
N ASP A 207 -3.40 4.17 21.46
CA ASP A 207 -3.27 4.41 22.90
C ASP A 207 -3.30 3.08 23.71
N ASP A 208 -2.46 2.11 23.32
CA ASP A 208 -2.35 0.75 23.88
C ASP A 208 -3.59 -0.17 23.71
N ASN A 209 -4.53 0.19 22.84
CA ASN A 209 -5.74 -0.62 22.59
C ASN A 209 -5.66 -1.48 21.32
N GLY A 210 -4.48 -1.58 20.71
CA GLY A 210 -4.25 -2.44 19.56
C GLY A 210 -3.12 -1.94 18.68
N THR A 211 -3.29 -2.05 17.37
CA THR A 211 -2.32 -1.52 16.40
C THR A 211 -2.99 -1.21 15.07
N SER A 212 -2.56 -0.13 14.43
CA SER A 212 -2.92 0.23 13.06
C SER A 212 -1.64 0.55 12.29
N THR A 213 -1.27 -0.34 11.36
CA THR A 213 -0.01 -0.25 10.60
C THR A 213 -0.30 -0.23 9.11
N LEU A 214 0.37 0.65 8.36
CA LEU A 214 0.42 0.63 6.90
C LEU A 214 1.86 0.50 6.44
N SER A 215 2.18 -0.56 5.69
CA SER A 215 3.50 -0.73 5.08
C SER A 215 3.40 -1.22 3.63
N ALA A 216 4.39 -0.83 2.81
CA ALA A 216 4.52 -1.25 1.43
C ALA A 216 5.77 -2.13 1.27
N ARG A 217 5.62 -3.32 0.70
CA ARG A 217 6.72 -4.25 0.43
C ARG A 217 6.86 -4.44 -1.06
N VAL A 218 8.08 -4.46 -1.57
CA VAL A 218 8.36 -4.78 -2.97
C VAL A 218 9.28 -5.98 -3.07
N ARG A 219 8.99 -6.86 -4.02
CA ARG A 219 9.88 -7.94 -4.44
C ARG A 219 10.04 -7.88 -5.96
N VAL A 220 11.28 -7.91 -6.43
CA VAL A 220 11.61 -7.96 -7.86
C VAL A 220 12.31 -9.27 -8.16
N MET A 221 11.78 -10.01 -9.12
CA MET A 221 12.27 -11.29 -9.62
C MET A 221 12.78 -11.12 -11.05
N PRO A 222 13.50 -12.11 -11.62
CA PRO A 222 13.91 -12.05 -13.02
C PRO A 222 12.75 -11.93 -14.02
N THR A 223 11.55 -12.40 -13.67
CA THR A 223 10.39 -12.50 -14.58
C THR A 223 9.27 -11.52 -14.25
N CYS A 224 9.22 -10.98 -13.04
CA CYS A 224 8.11 -10.16 -12.59
C CYS A 224 8.50 -9.21 -11.44
N LEU A 225 7.65 -8.21 -11.22
CA LEU A 225 7.65 -7.38 -10.03
C LEU A 225 6.34 -7.60 -9.25
N PHE A 226 6.44 -7.57 -7.92
CA PHE A 226 5.31 -7.68 -7.03
C PHE A 226 5.41 -6.67 -5.88
N VAL A 227 4.32 -5.94 -5.63
CA VAL A 227 4.17 -5.04 -4.49
C VAL A 227 2.99 -5.46 -3.65
N LEU A 228 3.15 -5.40 -2.33
CA LEU A 228 2.09 -5.53 -1.35
C LEU A 228 2.04 -4.28 -0.47
N LEU A 229 1.01 -3.46 -0.63
CA LEU A 229 0.62 -2.47 0.37
C LEU A 229 -0.37 -3.14 1.32
N ARG A 230 -0.06 -3.20 2.61
CA ARG A 230 -0.95 -3.78 3.62
C ARG A 230 -1.27 -2.76 4.71
N HIS A 231 -2.56 -2.50 4.90
CA HIS A 231 -3.09 -1.93 6.13
C HIS A 231 -3.52 -3.08 7.04
N PHE A 232 -2.95 -3.14 8.23
CA PHE A 232 -3.28 -4.11 9.27
C PHE A 232 -3.83 -3.35 10.47
N LEU A 233 -5.05 -3.68 10.88
CA LEU A 233 -5.70 -3.13 12.05
C LEU A 233 -6.07 -4.27 12.99
N ARG A 234 -5.63 -4.17 14.23
CA ARG A 234 -6.11 -4.95 15.37
C ARG A 234 -6.62 -3.97 16.40
N VAL A 235 -7.85 -4.18 16.85
CA VAL A 235 -8.39 -3.52 18.03
C VAL A 235 -8.65 -4.59 19.06
N ASP A 236 -7.92 -4.55 20.17
CA ASP A 236 -7.89 -5.63 21.14
C ASP A 236 -9.27 -5.87 21.77
N GLY A 237 -9.71 -7.12 21.76
CA GLY A 237 -11.05 -7.51 22.21
C GLY A 237 -12.21 -7.09 21.29
N VAL A 238 -11.95 -6.41 20.18
CA VAL A 238 -12.99 -5.91 19.25
C VAL A 238 -12.92 -6.62 17.91
N LEU A 239 -11.93 -6.32 17.06
CA LEU A 239 -11.85 -6.87 15.70
C LEU A 239 -10.44 -6.88 15.12
N PHE A 240 -10.31 -7.61 14.02
CA PHE A 240 -9.21 -7.53 13.08
C PHE A 240 -9.74 -7.03 11.73
N ARG A 241 -8.95 -6.20 11.07
CA ARG A 241 -9.19 -5.75 9.69
C ARG A 241 -7.88 -5.77 8.93
N VAL A 242 -7.90 -6.34 7.73
CA VAL A 242 -6.74 -6.40 6.84
C VAL A 242 -7.14 -5.90 5.47
N ARG A 243 -6.40 -4.93 4.96
CA ARG A 243 -6.52 -4.45 3.58
C ARG A 243 -5.22 -4.66 2.84
N ASP A 244 -5.27 -5.41 1.75
CA ASP A 244 -4.14 -5.62 0.87
C ASP A 244 -4.41 -4.97 -0.49
N VAL A 245 -3.42 -4.27 -1.00
CA VAL A 245 -3.33 -3.85 -2.40
C VAL A 245 -2.09 -4.50 -2.98
N ARG A 246 -2.32 -5.48 -3.85
CA ARG A 246 -1.28 -6.22 -4.54
C ARG A 246 -1.13 -5.68 -5.94
N VAL A 247 0.07 -5.27 -6.31
CA VAL A 247 0.39 -4.86 -7.69
C VAL A 247 1.36 -5.87 -8.26
N PHE A 248 1.02 -6.41 -9.41
CA PHE A 248 1.80 -7.42 -10.11
C PHE A 248 2.01 -6.99 -11.56
N HIS A 249 3.24 -7.17 -12.03
CA HIS A 249 3.53 -7.02 -13.44
C HIS A 249 4.53 -8.09 -13.88
N LEU A 250 4.15 -8.82 -14.93
CA LEU A 250 4.99 -9.78 -15.63
C LEU A 250 5.82 -9.03 -16.66
N PHE A 251 7.14 -9.14 -16.60
CA PHE A 251 8.04 -8.50 -17.56
C PHE A 251 7.77 -8.97 -18.99
N GLY A 252 7.88 -8.03 -19.93
CA GLY A 252 7.47 -8.22 -21.33
C GLY A 252 5.95 -8.15 -21.60
N SER A 253 5.09 -8.14 -20.57
CA SER A 253 3.66 -7.83 -20.73
C SER A 253 3.45 -6.32 -20.87
N ASN A 254 2.35 -5.89 -21.48
CA ASN A 254 1.90 -4.49 -21.44
C ASN A 254 0.84 -4.24 -20.35
N LYS A 255 0.61 -5.20 -19.44
CA LYS A 255 -0.44 -5.11 -18.41
C LYS A 255 0.16 -5.06 -17.02
N VAL A 256 -0.39 -4.19 -16.18
CA VAL A 256 -0.18 -4.17 -14.73
C VAL A 256 -1.49 -4.59 -14.08
N VAL A 257 -1.43 -5.59 -13.20
CA VAL A 257 -2.59 -6.10 -12.46
C VAL A 257 -2.55 -5.55 -11.04
N ARG A 258 -3.65 -4.95 -10.59
CA ARG A 258 -3.87 -4.53 -9.21
C ARG A 258 -5.01 -5.33 -8.63
N GLU A 259 -4.74 -6.06 -7.57
CA GLU A 259 -5.75 -6.73 -6.77
C GLU A 259 -5.90 -6.05 -5.43
N VAL A 260 -7.12 -5.68 -5.09
CA VAL A 260 -7.47 -5.07 -3.82
C VAL A 260 -8.33 -6.06 -3.06
N SER A 261 -7.94 -6.42 -1.84
CA SER A 261 -8.74 -7.28 -0.97
C SER A 261 -8.85 -6.71 0.43
N GLY A 262 -10.04 -6.73 1.00
CA GLY A 262 -10.27 -6.38 2.39
C GLY A 262 -11.03 -7.46 3.13
N TRP A 263 -10.56 -7.74 4.34
CA TRP A 263 -11.13 -8.73 5.24
C TRP A 263 -11.33 -8.13 6.62
N GLU A 264 -12.40 -8.54 7.29
CA GLU A 264 -12.72 -8.15 8.66
C GLU A 264 -13.23 -9.38 9.41
N GLY A 265 -12.92 -9.45 10.70
CA GLY A 265 -13.47 -10.48 11.58
C GLY A 265 -13.37 -10.05 13.03
N GLU A 266 -14.29 -10.56 13.85
CA GLU A 266 -14.31 -10.33 15.29
C GLU A 266 -13.06 -10.90 15.97
N TYR A 267 -12.59 -10.21 17.01
CA TYR A 267 -11.36 -10.56 17.71
C TYR A 267 -11.39 -12.00 18.25
N GLU A 268 -12.45 -12.36 18.98
CA GLU A 268 -12.62 -13.71 19.55
C GLU A 268 -12.81 -14.77 18.46
N GLY A 269 -13.42 -14.41 17.32
CA GLY A 269 -13.58 -15.30 16.16
C GLY A 269 -12.25 -15.66 15.47
N VAL A 270 -11.26 -14.76 15.51
CA VAL A 270 -9.89 -15.00 15.02
C VAL A 270 -9.07 -15.73 16.09
N LYS A 271 -9.14 -15.29 17.34
CA LYS A 271 -8.43 -15.88 18.48
C LYS A 271 -8.77 -17.34 18.74
N SER A 272 -10.03 -17.74 18.57
CA SER A 272 -10.45 -19.15 18.66
C SER A 272 -9.81 -20.09 17.62
N ARG A 273 -9.06 -19.55 16.65
CA ARG A 273 -8.37 -20.31 15.60
C ARG A 273 -6.86 -20.42 15.82
N LEU A 274 -6.37 -19.93 16.97
CA LEU A 274 -4.96 -20.04 17.32
C LEU A 274 -4.51 -21.50 17.28
N PRO A 275 -3.33 -21.78 16.71
CA PRO A 275 -2.74 -23.11 16.82
C PRO A 275 -2.38 -23.39 18.29
N PRO A 276 -2.36 -24.67 18.72
CA PRO A 276 -1.83 -25.03 20.02
C PRO A 276 -0.35 -24.59 20.15
N PRO A 277 0.09 -24.11 21.34
CA PRO A 277 -0.69 -23.92 22.55
C PRO A 277 -1.54 -22.65 22.51
N PHE A 278 -2.82 -22.75 22.89
CA PHE A 278 -3.79 -21.64 22.84
C PHE A 278 -3.46 -20.45 23.77
N SER A 279 -2.45 -20.59 24.64
CA SER A 279 -1.92 -19.51 25.47
C SER A 279 -1.03 -18.54 24.69
N ASP A 280 -0.48 -18.96 23.55
CA ASP A 280 0.36 -18.10 22.71
C ASP A 280 -0.51 -17.19 21.84
N LEU A 281 -0.53 -15.90 22.19
CA LEU A 281 -1.26 -14.86 21.46
C LEU A 281 -0.40 -14.19 20.38
N SER A 282 0.89 -14.56 20.24
CA SER A 282 1.79 -13.96 19.24
C SER A 282 1.25 -14.01 17.79
N PRO A 283 0.49 -15.04 17.35
CA PRO A 283 -0.06 -15.05 16.00
C PRO A 283 -1.08 -13.92 15.75
N LEU A 284 -1.72 -13.38 16.79
CA LEU A 284 -2.64 -12.24 16.68
C LEU A 284 -1.92 -10.93 16.30
N SER A 285 -0.62 -10.83 16.53
CA SER A 285 0.21 -9.72 16.05
C SER A 285 0.75 -9.96 14.63
N SER A 286 0.66 -11.19 14.12
CA SER A 286 1.15 -11.54 12.79
C SER A 286 0.12 -11.21 11.71
N SER A 287 0.34 -10.12 10.98
CA SER A 287 -0.56 -9.72 9.89
C SER A 287 -0.73 -10.79 8.82
N GLY A 288 0.31 -11.60 8.57
CA GLY A 288 0.27 -12.75 7.64
C GLY A 288 -0.68 -13.85 8.12
N TRP A 289 -0.55 -14.25 9.38
CA TRP A 289 -1.40 -15.29 9.97
C TRP A 289 -2.87 -14.83 10.08
N VAL A 290 -3.10 -13.59 10.52
CA VAL A 290 -4.46 -13.03 10.60
C VAL A 290 -5.09 -12.95 9.21
N HIS A 291 -4.36 -12.47 8.19
CA HIS A 291 -4.84 -12.46 6.82
C HIS A 291 -5.24 -13.86 6.35
N GLN A 292 -4.39 -14.88 6.56
CA GLN A 292 -4.70 -16.26 6.18
C GLN A 292 -5.94 -16.79 6.90
N THR A 293 -6.08 -16.47 8.18
CA THR A 293 -7.21 -16.88 9.02
C THR A 293 -8.53 -16.25 8.57
N LEU A 294 -8.51 -14.97 8.16
CA LEU A 294 -9.68 -14.25 7.68
C LEU A 294 -10.05 -14.63 6.24
N SER A 295 -9.08 -14.66 5.33
CA SER A 295 -9.29 -14.97 3.90
C SER A 295 -9.66 -16.43 3.64
N GLY A 296 -9.27 -17.36 4.53
CA GLY A 296 -9.68 -18.76 4.48
C GLY A 296 -11.19 -18.99 4.70
N ARG A 297 -11.95 -17.98 5.13
CA ARG A 297 -13.42 -18.03 5.13
C ARG A 297 -13.96 -17.47 3.80
N ARG A 298 -14.62 -18.30 3.02
CA ARG A 298 -15.81 -17.83 2.29
C ARG A 298 -16.87 -17.57 3.38
N PRO A 299 -17.46 -16.36 3.50
CA PRO A 299 -18.56 -16.18 4.45
C PRO A 299 -19.67 -17.19 4.08
N PRO A 300 -20.27 -17.90 5.04
CA PRO A 300 -21.46 -18.67 4.77
C PRO A 300 -22.51 -17.74 4.14
N PRO A 301 -23.22 -18.15 3.09
CA PRO A 301 -24.34 -17.35 2.59
C PRO A 301 -25.33 -17.16 3.74
N GLY A 302 -25.50 -15.92 4.20
CA GLY A 302 -26.49 -15.56 5.22
C GLY A 302 -25.98 -15.07 6.57
N VAL A 303 -24.67 -14.93 6.81
CA VAL A 303 -24.20 -14.25 8.04
C VAL A 303 -24.36 -12.74 7.89
N LYS A 304 -25.48 -12.21 8.39
CA LYS A 304 -25.58 -10.79 8.75
C LYS A 304 -24.72 -10.60 10.01
N LEU A 305 -23.77 -9.66 9.96
CA LEU A 305 -23.18 -9.12 11.19
C LEU A 305 -24.35 -8.62 12.05
N GLU A 306 -24.59 -9.25 13.20
CA GLU A 306 -25.62 -8.76 14.12
C GLU A 306 -25.12 -7.45 14.75
N GLY A 307 -25.91 -6.40 14.56
CA GLY A 307 -25.58 -5.03 14.92
C GLY A 307 -25.71 -4.13 13.70
N GLY A 308 -26.64 -3.18 13.73
CA GLY A 308 -27.08 -2.34 12.60
C GLY A 308 -26.03 -1.39 11.98
N THR A 309 -24.76 -1.75 11.95
CA THR A 309 -23.67 -1.01 11.34
C THR A 309 -23.46 -1.51 9.91
N LYS A 310 -23.51 -0.60 8.93
CA LYS A 310 -23.16 -0.90 7.53
C LYS A 310 -21.77 -1.55 7.47
N SER A 311 -21.66 -2.64 6.71
CA SER A 311 -20.41 -3.38 6.52
C SER A 311 -19.28 -2.46 6.04
N TRP A 312 -18.04 -2.75 6.43
CA TRP A 312 -16.89 -1.96 5.98
C TRP A 312 -16.79 -1.99 4.44
N PRO A 313 -16.75 -0.83 3.76
CA PRO A 313 -16.75 -0.79 2.28
C PRO A 313 -15.50 -1.37 1.64
N GLY A 314 -14.42 -1.55 2.40
CA GLY A 314 -13.20 -2.19 1.92
C GLY A 314 -13.32 -3.71 1.78
N LEU A 315 -14.42 -4.31 2.25
CA LEU A 315 -14.63 -5.76 2.22
C LEU A 315 -14.73 -6.31 0.80
N GLY A 316 -14.23 -7.53 0.64
CA GLY A 316 -14.28 -8.27 -0.61
C GLY A 316 -12.99 -8.16 -1.39
N LYS A 317 -13.07 -8.52 -2.67
CA LYS A 317 -11.91 -8.63 -3.55
C LYS A 317 -12.26 -8.05 -4.93
N THR A 318 -11.46 -7.13 -5.42
CA THR A 318 -11.58 -6.56 -6.76
C THR A 318 -10.25 -6.63 -7.48
N THR A 319 -10.29 -6.88 -8.78
CA THR A 319 -9.09 -6.91 -9.63
C THR A 319 -9.26 -5.90 -10.74
N GLU A 320 -8.23 -5.08 -10.93
CA GLU A 320 -8.16 -4.05 -11.94
C GLU A 320 -6.88 -4.25 -12.76
N VAL A 321 -6.92 -3.81 -14.00
CA VAL A 321 -5.82 -3.91 -14.95
C VAL A 321 -5.58 -2.53 -15.54
N LEU A 322 -4.32 -2.21 -15.72
CA LEU A 322 -3.86 -1.04 -16.42
C LEU A 322 -3.00 -1.49 -17.59
N VAL A 323 -3.23 -0.89 -18.75
CA VAL A 323 -2.45 -1.17 -19.96
C VAL A 323 -1.42 -0.07 -20.14
N LEU A 324 -0.16 -0.46 -20.29
CA LEU A 324 0.97 0.41 -20.54
C LEU A 324 1.12 0.57 -22.05
N ASP A 325 0.77 1.74 -22.57
CA ASP A 325 1.06 2.06 -23.96
C ASP A 325 2.54 2.40 -24.10
N ARG A 326 3.19 1.83 -25.11
CA ARG A 326 4.58 2.19 -25.44
C ARG A 326 4.55 3.57 -26.09
N LEU A 327 5.26 4.55 -25.51
CA LEU A 327 5.65 5.72 -26.29
C LEU A 327 6.65 5.20 -27.33
N GLU A 328 6.21 5.07 -28.58
CA GLU A 328 7.11 4.75 -29.68
C GLU A 328 8.23 5.79 -29.68
N LYS A 329 9.47 5.36 -29.42
CA LYS A 329 10.64 6.18 -29.73
C LYS A 329 10.60 6.38 -31.24
N ASN A 330 10.26 7.58 -31.70
CA ASN A 330 10.39 7.97 -33.11
C ASN A 330 11.80 7.59 -33.58
N GLY A 331 11.86 6.50 -34.35
CA GLY A 331 13.08 5.97 -34.92
C GLY A 331 13.61 6.92 -35.97
N SER A 332 14.88 7.29 -35.81
CA SER A 332 15.85 7.68 -36.83
C SER A 332 15.28 7.93 -38.23
N GLN A 333 15.06 9.20 -38.56
CA GLN A 333 14.98 9.61 -39.96
C GLN A 333 16.36 9.37 -40.60
N LYS A 334 16.37 8.44 -41.54
CA LYS A 334 17.49 8.03 -42.38
C LYS A 334 18.30 9.21 -42.89
N SER A 335 19.61 9.10 -42.74
CA SER A 335 20.61 9.77 -43.57
C SER A 335 20.23 9.60 -45.05
N GLN A 336 19.92 10.71 -45.73
CA GLN A 336 20.01 10.76 -47.18
C GLN A 336 21.44 11.19 -47.53
N GLU A 337 22.20 10.18 -47.89
CA GLU A 337 23.39 10.25 -48.73
C GLU A 337 22.92 10.72 -50.13
N THR A 338 23.17 11.98 -50.46
CA THR A 338 23.15 12.47 -51.85
C THR A 338 24.59 12.58 -52.30
N ASP A 339 24.99 11.58 -53.07
CA ASP A 339 26.18 11.57 -53.90
C ASP A 339 25.67 11.62 -55.35
N GLN A 340 25.74 12.80 -55.97
CA GLN A 340 25.94 13.05 -57.42
C GLN A 340 25.91 14.55 -57.73
#